data_AF-A0A550BTC2-F1
#
_entry.id   AF-A0A550BTC2-F1
#
_cell.length_a   1.000
_cell.length_b   1.000
_cell.length_c   1.000
_cell.angle_alpha   90.00
_cell.angle_beta   90.00
_cell.angle_gamma   90.00
#
_symmetry.space_group_name_H-M   'P 1'
#
loop_
_entity.id
_entity.type
_entity.pdbx_description
1 polymer ?
#
loop_
_entity_poly.entity_id
_entity_poly.type
_entity_poly.pdbx_seq_one_letter_code
_entity_poly.pdbx_strand_id
1 'polypeptide(L)'
;MAKGSSTGGQGKSAKSADPSSRTSRAAKDTNAKNKTAAKSRVNDAKAASKSSTHKHARRGSSDDGSSSEDEQVELVKAKPRPRKDQATKSASSTSRAGRKSASVEDESSKEDVEEPEGEVSEHEEGSGESTDEEEASSDDDLASLRRKLAKSNSLVRKLRENPDSGHAGTAHSSSTPKIIDRPRGTFSIQIAMGLGGDRESKKYHEYLSIQRRIKQIVIQAQVPWEKTWANIPEEDKAKVYRVARLQIPFLARFRNDWATAAIARQYCSNLRADAYRRGELGGGPEVGVSQGERREAQVRLASQARVHRGRGG
;
A
#
# COMPACT_ATOMS: atom_id res chain seq x y z
N MET A 1 -25.74 -40.31 -28.40
CA MET A 1 -26.83 -40.54 -27.43
C MET A 1 -26.35 -41.56 -26.41
N ALA A 2 -26.08 -41.15 -25.16
CA ALA A 2 -25.91 -42.07 -24.03
C ALA A 2 -26.37 -41.33 -22.78
N LYS A 3 -27.45 -41.82 -22.18
CA LYS A 3 -28.09 -41.31 -20.96
C LYS A 3 -27.58 -42.14 -19.78
N GLY A 4 -27.20 -41.51 -18.68
CA GLY A 4 -27.10 -42.10 -17.34
C GLY A 4 -27.20 -40.95 -16.34
N SER A 5 -28.29 -40.74 -15.59
CA SER A 5 -28.96 -41.56 -14.56
C SER A 5 -28.07 -41.94 -13.38
N SER A 6 -28.16 -41.18 -12.29
CA SER A 6 -28.09 -41.66 -10.88
C SER A 6 -28.34 -40.45 -9.95
N THR A 7 -29.56 -40.24 -9.43
CA THR A 7 -30.03 -40.64 -8.07
C THR A 7 -28.97 -40.42 -6.98
N GLY A 8 -29.12 -39.51 -6.01
CA GLY A 8 -30.27 -39.30 -5.14
C GLY A 8 -29.88 -39.77 -3.73
N GLY A 9 -29.28 -38.90 -2.92
CA GLY A 9 -28.85 -39.21 -1.55
C GLY A 9 -29.42 -38.20 -0.56
N GLN A 10 -30.58 -38.51 0.01
CA GLN A 10 -31.16 -37.79 1.15
C GLN A 10 -30.52 -38.29 2.45
N GLY A 11 -29.70 -37.46 3.09
CA GLY A 11 -29.22 -37.67 4.45
C GLY A 11 -29.96 -36.77 5.43
N LYS A 12 -31.05 -37.29 6.03
CA LYS A 12 -31.67 -36.75 7.24
C LYS A 12 -30.86 -37.22 8.45
N SER A 13 -30.48 -36.35 9.38
CA SER A 13 -30.12 -36.75 10.75
C SER A 13 -30.27 -35.57 11.73
N ALA A 14 -31.02 -35.87 12.81
CA ALA A 14 -31.26 -35.22 14.12
C ALA A 14 -30.45 -33.94 14.45
N LYS A 15 -31.00 -32.83 14.97
CA LYS A 15 -32.01 -32.59 16.03
C LYS A 15 -31.66 -33.27 17.36
N SER A 16 -30.59 -32.82 18.01
CA SER A 16 -30.43 -32.88 19.47
C SER A 16 -30.86 -31.56 20.08
N ALA A 17 -31.93 -31.63 20.87
CA ALA A 17 -32.34 -30.60 21.81
C ALA A 17 -31.57 -30.82 23.11
N ASP A 18 -31.03 -29.75 23.68
CA ASP A 18 -30.51 -29.76 25.05
C ASP A 18 -31.26 -28.66 25.83
N PRO A 19 -32.21 -29.02 26.70
CA PRO A 19 -32.88 -28.11 27.60
C PRO A 19 -32.48 -28.41 29.05
N SER A 20 -31.89 -27.44 29.77
CA SER A 20 -31.96 -27.29 31.24
C SER A 20 -30.98 -26.19 31.67
N SER A 21 -31.44 -24.99 32.01
CA SER A 21 -31.85 -24.59 33.37
C SER A 21 -30.71 -24.62 34.39
N ARG A 22 -30.26 -23.44 34.86
CA ARG A 22 -30.07 -23.22 36.31
C ARG A 22 -29.76 -21.78 36.70
N THR A 23 -30.71 -21.23 37.46
CA THR A 23 -30.53 -20.43 38.69
C THR A 23 -29.78 -19.10 38.64
N SER A 24 -30.59 -18.04 38.62
CA SER A 24 -30.61 -16.98 39.64
C SER A 24 -29.60 -17.07 40.78
N ARG A 25 -28.83 -15.99 40.96
CA ARG A 25 -28.53 -15.48 42.30
C ARG A 25 -28.29 -13.98 42.30
N ALA A 26 -29.21 -13.28 42.96
CA ALA A 26 -29.07 -11.93 43.45
C ALA A 26 -28.17 -11.90 44.70
N ALA A 27 -27.31 -10.89 44.79
CA ALA A 27 -26.73 -10.31 46.00
C ALA A 27 -26.04 -9.01 45.53
N LYS A 28 -26.48 -7.84 45.99
CA LYS A 28 -25.91 -7.10 47.15
C LYS A 28 -24.43 -6.79 46.95
N ASP A 29 -23.87 -5.64 47.28
CA ASP A 29 -24.28 -4.36 47.81
C ASP A 29 -22.94 -3.59 47.84
N THR A 30 -22.99 -2.27 47.75
CA THR A 30 -21.96 -1.35 48.28
C THR A 30 -20.48 -1.56 47.91
N ASN A 31 -19.91 -0.65 47.11
CA ASN A 31 -18.74 0.07 47.63
C ASN A 31 -18.64 1.50 47.05
N ALA A 32 -18.92 2.44 47.94
CA ALA A 32 -18.66 3.85 47.76
C ALA A 32 -17.17 4.15 48.03
N LYS A 33 -16.72 5.31 47.58
CA LYS A 33 -15.46 5.99 47.94
C LYS A 33 -14.19 5.40 47.33
N ASN A 34 -13.68 6.09 46.30
CA ASN A 34 -12.40 6.78 46.51
C ASN A 34 -12.30 8.04 45.63
N LYS A 35 -12.43 9.17 46.33
CA LYS A 35 -12.29 10.54 45.86
C LYS A 35 -11.17 11.14 46.70
N THR A 36 -9.93 11.11 46.20
CA THR A 36 -8.79 11.89 46.69
C THR A 36 -7.74 11.91 45.57
N ALA A 37 -7.58 13.02 44.86
CA ALA A 37 -6.63 14.09 45.18
C ALA A 37 -5.20 13.78 44.68
N ALA A 38 -4.83 14.36 43.55
CA ALA A 38 -3.46 14.78 43.25
C ALA A 38 -3.50 15.87 42.16
N LYS A 39 -3.81 17.10 42.60
CA LYS A 39 -3.40 18.34 41.94
C LYS A 39 -1.97 18.66 42.40
N SER A 40 -1.24 19.39 41.56
CA SER A 40 0.01 20.10 41.79
C SER A 40 1.30 19.43 41.28
N ARG A 41 1.84 19.97 40.19
CA ARG A 41 3.06 20.82 40.17
C ARG A 41 3.38 21.12 38.69
N VAL A 42 3.15 22.35 38.23
CA VAL A 42 3.96 23.59 38.33
C VAL A 42 4.60 23.83 36.96
N ASN A 43 4.39 25.07 36.51
CA ASN A 43 4.85 25.66 35.27
C ASN A 43 6.36 25.91 35.28
N ASP A 44 6.83 26.47 34.17
CA ASP A 44 8.09 27.19 33.96
C ASP A 44 9.28 26.39 33.38
N ALA A 45 9.41 26.49 32.05
CA ALA A 45 10.64 27.02 31.45
C ALA A 45 10.34 27.55 30.03
N LYS A 46 10.28 28.87 29.95
CA LYS A 46 10.12 29.71 28.77
C LYS A 46 11.51 30.11 28.26
N ALA A 47 11.65 30.05 26.92
CA ALA A 47 12.52 30.87 26.06
C ALA A 47 14.05 30.77 26.16
N ALA A 48 14.65 30.38 25.01
CA ALA A 48 15.77 31.01 24.28
C ALA A 48 16.40 29.91 23.39
N SER A 49 16.88 30.09 22.16
CA SER A 49 16.95 31.21 21.23
C SER A 49 17.67 30.70 19.96
N LYS A 50 17.17 31.09 18.79
CA LYS A 50 17.94 31.55 17.61
C LYS A 50 19.08 30.69 17.04
N SER A 51 18.90 30.18 15.81
CA SER A 51 19.69 30.61 14.63
C SER A 51 19.19 29.92 13.36
N SER A 52 18.37 30.62 12.57
CA SER A 52 18.03 30.23 11.21
C SER A 52 18.20 31.45 10.31
N THR A 53 19.31 31.48 9.58
CA THR A 53 19.54 32.39 8.46
C THR A 53 20.23 31.61 7.36
N HIS A 54 19.48 31.14 6.36
CA HIS A 54 20.00 31.11 5.01
C HIS A 54 19.00 31.71 4.03
N LYS A 55 19.51 32.79 3.45
CA LYS A 55 18.96 33.79 2.57
C LYS A 55 19.16 33.31 1.14
N HIS A 56 18.11 33.04 0.38
CA HIS A 56 18.17 33.17 -1.07
C HIS A 56 16.89 33.81 -1.60
N ALA A 57 17.06 35.06 -2.00
CA ALA A 57 16.15 35.84 -2.79
C ALA A 57 15.97 35.19 -4.18
N ARG A 58 14.77 35.28 -4.74
CA ARG A 58 14.48 36.14 -5.92
C ARG A 58 13.10 35.86 -6.54
N ARG A 59 12.35 36.97 -6.63
CA ARG A 59 11.62 37.50 -7.80
C ARG A 59 10.27 36.89 -8.26
N GLY A 60 9.30 37.82 -8.35
CA GLY A 60 8.17 37.87 -9.30
C GLY A 60 6.85 37.45 -8.65
N SER A 61 5.93 38.30 -8.17
CA SER A 61 5.51 39.68 -8.50
C SER A 61 4.91 39.88 -9.89
N SER A 62 3.60 39.65 -9.97
CA SER A 62 2.61 40.20 -10.92
C SER A 62 1.28 39.50 -10.54
N ASP A 63 0.44 40.05 -9.67
CA ASP A 63 -0.49 41.19 -9.87
C ASP A 63 -1.64 40.88 -10.85
N ASP A 64 -2.81 41.43 -10.51
CA ASP A 64 -4.11 41.39 -11.20
C ASP A 64 -4.87 40.05 -11.19
N GLY A 65 -6.11 39.94 -10.71
CA GLY A 65 -7.09 40.95 -10.31
C GLY A 65 -8.49 40.31 -10.29
N SER A 66 -9.42 40.97 -9.59
CA SER A 66 -10.88 40.84 -9.73
C SER A 66 -11.56 39.51 -9.35
N SER A 67 -12.79 39.47 -8.86
CA SER A 67 -13.77 40.43 -8.35
C SER A 67 -15.02 39.61 -8.01
N SER A 68 -15.87 40.20 -7.16
CA SER A 68 -17.31 40.00 -6.99
C SER A 68 -17.83 38.85 -6.13
N GLU A 69 -18.30 39.29 -4.97
CA GLU A 69 -19.35 38.74 -4.11
C GLU A 69 -20.72 38.64 -4.83
N ASP A 70 -21.71 38.11 -4.10
CA ASP A 70 -23.16 38.31 -4.29
C ASP A 70 -23.84 37.55 -5.45
N GLU A 71 -25.07 37.03 -5.39
CA GLU A 71 -26.10 36.82 -4.36
C GLU A 71 -27.21 36.01 -5.06
N GLN A 72 -28.11 35.39 -4.28
CA GLN A 72 -29.52 35.10 -4.63
C GLN A 72 -29.92 33.97 -5.63
N VAL A 73 -30.63 33.00 -5.03
CA VAL A 73 -31.90 32.35 -5.42
C VAL A 73 -32.41 32.45 -6.88
N GLU A 74 -32.69 31.29 -7.51
CA GLU A 74 -34.05 31.03 -8.01
C GLU A 74 -34.33 29.55 -8.30
N LEU A 75 -35.51 29.14 -7.85
CA LEU A 75 -36.12 27.83 -7.95
C LEU A 75 -36.88 27.74 -9.29
N VAL A 76 -36.33 27.03 -10.29
CA VAL A 76 -37.07 26.76 -11.54
C VAL A 76 -37.41 25.29 -11.70
N LYS A 77 -38.70 25.03 -11.52
CA LYS A 77 -39.40 23.76 -11.70
C LYS A 77 -39.65 23.56 -13.20
N ALA A 78 -38.89 22.69 -13.86
CA ALA A 78 -39.11 22.35 -15.28
C ALA A 78 -39.53 20.89 -15.47
N LYS A 79 -40.68 20.75 -16.13
CA LYS A 79 -41.43 19.55 -16.52
C LYS A 79 -40.72 18.80 -17.67
N PRO A 80 -40.83 17.46 -17.78
CA PRO A 80 -40.13 16.69 -18.80
C PRO A 80 -40.77 16.85 -20.18
N ARG A 81 -39.93 16.94 -21.23
CA ARG A 81 -40.34 16.82 -22.63
C ARG A 81 -39.54 15.72 -23.35
N PRO A 82 -40.14 15.07 -24.37
CA PRO A 82 -39.74 13.76 -24.84
C PRO A 82 -38.61 13.78 -25.88
N ARG A 83 -37.99 12.60 -25.97
CA ARG A 83 -36.97 12.15 -26.94
C ARG A 83 -37.21 12.62 -28.37
N LYS A 84 -36.12 13.00 -29.04
CA LYS A 84 -35.95 12.74 -30.47
C LYS A 84 -34.48 12.52 -30.79
N ASP A 85 -34.25 11.42 -31.48
CA ASP A 85 -32.97 10.91 -31.93
C ASP A 85 -32.24 11.93 -32.82
N GLN A 86 -30.99 12.23 -32.49
CA GLN A 86 -30.00 12.64 -33.49
C GLN A 86 -28.62 12.08 -33.11
N ALA A 87 -28.18 11.11 -33.91
CA ALA A 87 -26.81 10.69 -33.99
C ALA A 87 -25.99 11.82 -34.61
N THR A 88 -25.08 12.41 -33.84
CA THR A 88 -23.96 13.17 -34.39
C THR A 88 -22.67 12.76 -33.70
N LYS A 89 -21.71 12.40 -34.55
CA LYS A 89 -20.32 12.10 -34.23
C LYS A 89 -19.69 13.39 -33.67
N SER A 90 -19.13 13.31 -32.48
CA SER A 90 -18.28 14.39 -31.95
C SER A 90 -16.97 13.80 -31.47
N ALA A 91 -15.97 13.91 -32.33
CA ALA A 91 -14.57 13.73 -31.99
C ALA A 91 -14.16 14.81 -30.99
N SER A 92 -13.82 14.40 -29.77
CA SER A 92 -13.26 15.27 -28.75
C SER A 92 -11.75 15.35 -28.93
N SER A 93 -11.30 16.41 -29.60
CA SER A 93 -9.92 16.86 -29.66
C SER A 93 -9.59 17.63 -28.38
N THR A 94 -8.89 16.99 -27.43
CA THR A 94 -8.27 17.71 -26.31
C THR A 94 -6.83 18.08 -26.69
N SER A 95 -6.68 19.32 -27.17
CA SER A 95 -5.40 20.00 -27.37
C SER A 95 -4.80 20.38 -26.01
N ARG A 96 -3.88 19.56 -25.48
CA ARG A 96 -3.07 19.94 -24.32
C ARG A 96 -1.81 20.63 -24.80
N ALA A 97 -1.74 21.92 -24.48
CA ALA A 97 -0.66 22.84 -24.78
C ALA A 97 0.73 22.29 -24.43
N GLY A 98 1.65 22.50 -25.37
CA GLY A 98 3.05 22.11 -25.30
C GLY A 98 3.81 22.86 -24.21
N ARG A 99 4.58 22.11 -23.43
CA ARG A 99 5.66 22.64 -22.61
C ARG A 99 6.95 22.28 -23.34
N LYS A 100 7.59 23.29 -23.92
CA LYS A 100 8.93 23.21 -24.54
C LYS A 100 9.93 22.78 -23.47
N SER A 101 10.52 21.59 -23.60
CA SER A 101 11.76 21.23 -22.93
C SER A 101 12.89 21.45 -23.92
N ALA A 102 13.84 22.29 -23.51
CA ALA A 102 15.01 22.65 -24.28
C ALA A 102 15.89 21.42 -24.52
N SER A 103 16.29 21.30 -25.78
CA SER A 103 17.32 20.42 -26.31
C SER A 103 18.66 20.75 -25.64
N VAL A 104 19.26 19.78 -24.97
CA VAL A 104 20.71 19.76 -24.74
C VAL A 104 21.19 18.62 -25.63
N GLU A 105 21.81 19.02 -26.74
CA GLU A 105 22.61 18.12 -27.54
C GLU A 105 23.92 17.91 -26.79
N ASP A 106 24.27 16.65 -26.54
CA ASP A 106 25.64 16.28 -26.24
C ASP A 106 25.98 15.08 -27.12
N GLU A 107 26.96 15.34 -27.99
CA GLU A 107 27.55 14.45 -28.96
C GLU A 107 28.33 13.31 -28.30
N SER A 108 28.71 12.32 -29.12
CA SER A 108 30.00 11.61 -29.04
C SER A 108 30.30 10.89 -27.71
N SER A 109 30.41 9.57 -27.67
CA SER A 109 31.45 8.86 -28.41
C SER A 109 31.19 7.37 -28.37
N LYS A 110 31.52 6.76 -29.50
CA LYS A 110 31.63 5.34 -29.75
C LYS A 110 33.02 4.92 -29.27
N GLU A 111 33.09 4.16 -28.18
CA GLU A 111 34.31 3.43 -27.82
C GLU A 111 33.96 1.97 -27.59
N ASP A 112 34.43 1.15 -28.54
CA ASP A 112 34.89 -0.21 -28.33
C ASP A 112 35.75 -0.25 -27.06
N VAL A 113 35.29 -0.99 -26.04
CA VAL A 113 36.13 -1.36 -24.90
C VAL A 113 36.19 -2.86 -24.88
N GLU A 114 37.38 -3.33 -25.25
CA GLU A 114 37.87 -4.70 -25.15
C GLU A 114 37.56 -5.34 -23.80
N GLU A 115 37.29 -6.64 -23.84
CA GLU A 115 37.27 -7.51 -22.67
C GLU A 115 38.58 -7.38 -21.87
N PRO A 116 38.54 -7.01 -20.58
CA PRO A 116 39.65 -7.30 -19.70
C PRO A 116 39.51 -8.74 -19.23
N GLU A 117 40.31 -9.64 -19.81
CA GLU A 117 40.71 -10.88 -19.15
C GLU A 117 41.57 -10.51 -17.93
N GLY A 118 40.89 -10.13 -16.84
CA GLY A 118 41.47 -9.80 -15.56
C GLY A 118 41.75 -11.05 -14.74
N GLU A 119 42.88 -11.69 -15.06
CA GLU A 119 43.94 -12.04 -14.12
C GLU A 119 43.51 -12.25 -12.65
N VAL A 120 43.59 -13.52 -12.24
CA VAL A 120 43.66 -14.01 -10.87
C VAL A 120 44.71 -13.23 -10.05
N SER A 121 44.26 -12.24 -9.30
CA SER A 121 45.04 -11.65 -8.21
C SER A 121 44.99 -12.59 -7.01
N GLU A 122 46.01 -13.45 -6.93
CA GLU A 122 46.44 -14.10 -5.70
C GLU A 122 46.84 -12.99 -4.72
N HIS A 123 45.88 -12.59 -3.87
CA HIS A 123 46.18 -11.65 -2.81
C HIS A 123 46.92 -12.40 -1.70
N GLU A 124 48.21 -12.10 -1.66
CA GLU A 124 49.19 -12.56 -0.69
C GLU A 124 48.68 -12.57 0.74
N GLU A 125 49.15 -13.61 1.43
CA GLU A 125 49.17 -13.79 2.87
C GLU A 125 49.83 -12.58 3.55
N GLY A 126 49.00 -11.60 3.94
CA GLY A 126 49.35 -10.55 4.88
C GLY A 126 49.46 -11.11 6.29
N SER A 127 50.55 -11.83 6.56
CA SER A 127 51.11 -12.03 7.90
C SER A 127 51.47 -10.65 8.49
N GLY A 128 50.70 -10.19 9.46
CA GLY A 128 50.90 -8.86 10.04
C GLY A 128 50.18 -8.65 11.36
N GLU A 129 50.90 -9.01 12.42
CA GLU A 129 50.92 -8.28 13.69
C GLU A 129 49.74 -8.47 14.67
N SER A 130 50.01 -9.37 15.61
CA SER A 130 49.43 -9.49 16.94
C SER A 130 49.27 -8.13 17.62
N THR A 131 48.03 -7.69 17.80
CA THR A 131 47.65 -6.69 18.79
C THR A 131 46.92 -7.41 19.94
N ASP A 132 47.73 -8.03 20.80
CA ASP A 132 47.31 -8.68 22.05
C ASP A 132 46.98 -7.64 23.14
N GLU A 133 46.03 -6.71 22.93
CA GLU A 133 45.63 -5.75 23.99
C GLU A 133 44.13 -5.35 24.03
N GLU A 134 43.19 -6.20 23.57
CA GLU A 134 41.73 -5.89 23.59
C GLU A 134 40.86 -6.93 24.33
N GLU A 135 41.44 -7.81 25.15
CA GLU A 135 40.68 -8.86 25.88
C GLU A 135 40.00 -8.36 27.18
N ALA A 136 40.28 -7.13 27.65
CA ALA A 136 39.82 -6.68 28.97
C ALA A 136 38.45 -5.96 29.00
N SER A 137 37.81 -5.68 27.84
CA SER A 137 36.53 -4.94 27.80
C SER A 137 35.30 -5.81 27.49
N SER A 138 35.48 -7.09 27.16
CA SER A 138 34.39 -7.97 26.69
C SER A 138 33.47 -8.48 27.82
N ASP A 139 33.98 -8.58 29.05
CA ASP A 139 33.22 -9.12 30.19
C ASP A 139 32.15 -8.14 30.73
N ASP A 140 32.44 -6.83 30.71
CA ASP A 140 31.49 -5.82 31.16
C ASP A 140 30.28 -5.69 30.22
N ASP A 141 30.50 -5.84 28.90
CA ASP A 141 29.42 -5.85 27.91
C ASP A 141 28.55 -7.10 28.04
N LEU A 142 29.15 -8.27 28.29
CA LEU A 142 28.42 -9.50 28.58
C LEU A 142 27.57 -9.36 29.85
N ALA A 143 28.09 -8.74 30.90
CA ALA A 143 27.34 -8.47 32.13
C ALA A 143 26.18 -7.49 31.88
N SER A 144 26.40 -6.46 31.06
CA SER A 144 25.38 -5.49 30.65
C SER A 144 24.24 -6.14 29.87
N LEU A 145 24.55 -7.01 28.90
CA LEU A 145 23.54 -7.76 28.15
C LEU A 145 22.73 -8.72 29.05
N ARG A 146 23.39 -9.44 29.97
CA ARG A 146 22.71 -10.33 30.91
C ARG A 146 21.73 -9.57 31.82
N ARG A 147 22.10 -8.38 32.30
CA ARG A 147 21.19 -7.51 33.09
C ARG A 147 19.99 -7.03 32.27
N LYS A 148 20.18 -6.69 30.98
CA LYS A 148 19.07 -6.31 30.09
C LYS A 148 18.10 -7.46 29.85
N LEU A 149 18.61 -8.68 29.61
CA LEU A 149 17.79 -9.90 29.48
C LEU A 149 17.00 -10.21 30.75
N ALA A 150 17.65 -10.13 31.92
CA ALA A 150 16.98 -10.35 33.20
C ALA A 150 15.86 -9.32 33.46
N LYS A 151 16.10 -8.04 33.16
CA LYS A 151 15.06 -6.99 33.26
C LYS A 151 13.88 -7.26 32.33
N SER A 152 14.14 -7.58 31.06
CA SER A 152 13.09 -7.91 30.09
C SER A 152 12.24 -9.11 30.54
N ASN A 153 12.89 -10.20 30.96
CA ASN A 153 12.20 -11.40 31.43
C ASN A 153 11.37 -11.15 32.70
N SER A 154 11.86 -10.31 33.63
CA SER A 154 11.09 -9.93 34.81
C SER A 154 9.81 -9.14 34.47
N LEU A 155 9.85 -8.33 33.40
CA LEU A 155 8.70 -7.56 32.94
C LEU A 155 7.67 -8.47 32.27
N VAL A 156 8.12 -9.40 31.41
CA VAL A 156 7.24 -10.43 30.83
C VAL A 156 6.57 -11.27 31.92
N ARG A 157 7.32 -11.65 32.97
CA ARG A 157 6.79 -12.40 34.11
C ARG A 157 5.74 -11.58 34.89
N LYS A 158 6.00 -10.29 35.15
CA LYS A 158 5.02 -9.38 35.80
C LYS A 158 3.74 -9.17 34.98
N LEU A 159 3.83 -9.15 33.65
CA LEU A 159 2.65 -9.12 32.80
C LEU A 159 1.87 -10.45 32.84
N ARG A 160 2.57 -11.57 33.03
CA ARG A 160 1.95 -12.91 33.06
C ARG A 160 1.36 -13.30 34.41
N GLU A 161 1.90 -12.78 35.51
CA GLU A 161 1.44 -13.07 36.88
C GLU A 161 0.24 -12.19 37.34
N ASN A 162 -0.20 -11.23 36.53
CA ASN A 162 -1.44 -10.45 36.76
C ASN A 162 -2.54 -10.69 35.70
N PRO A 163 -2.98 -11.93 35.42
CA PRO A 163 -4.11 -12.15 34.51
C PRO A 163 -5.47 -11.87 35.19
N ASP A 164 -5.51 -11.71 36.52
CA ASP A 164 -6.75 -11.83 37.31
C ASP A 164 -7.29 -10.49 37.87
N SER A 165 -6.64 -9.37 37.55
CA SER A 165 -7.05 -8.05 38.04
C SER A 165 -7.45 -7.11 36.90
N GLY A 166 -8.72 -7.19 36.51
CA GLY A 166 -9.43 -5.99 36.03
C GLY A 166 -9.54 -5.78 34.52
N HIS A 167 -9.93 -6.80 33.76
CA HIS A 167 -10.67 -6.57 32.50
C HIS A 167 -12.12 -7.06 32.63
N ALA A 168 -12.80 -6.53 33.65
CA ALA A 168 -14.25 -6.47 33.66
C ALA A 168 -14.69 -5.53 32.52
N GLY A 169 -14.91 -6.12 31.36
CA GLY A 169 -16.05 -5.80 30.51
C GLY A 169 -16.24 -4.34 30.12
N THR A 170 -15.29 -3.77 29.37
CA THR A 170 -15.79 -3.04 28.19
C THR A 170 -16.36 -4.12 27.30
N ALA A 171 -17.66 -4.37 27.45
CA ALA A 171 -18.44 -5.17 26.53
C ALA A 171 -18.36 -4.46 25.17
N HIS A 172 -17.25 -4.68 24.46
CA HIS A 172 -17.20 -4.55 23.03
C HIS A 172 -18.22 -5.56 22.55
N SER A 173 -19.46 -5.08 22.44
CA SER A 173 -20.56 -5.71 21.74
C SER A 173 -19.91 -6.52 20.64
N SER A 174 -20.03 -7.84 20.74
CA SER A 174 -19.58 -8.82 19.77
C SER A 174 -20.46 -8.74 18.53
N SER A 175 -20.71 -7.51 18.08
CA SER A 175 -21.09 -7.08 16.76
C SER A 175 -20.19 -7.84 15.81
N THR A 176 -20.72 -8.95 15.31
CA THR A 176 -20.15 -9.70 14.21
C THR A 176 -19.73 -8.67 13.17
N PRO A 177 -18.43 -8.57 12.84
CA PRO A 177 -17.94 -7.46 12.04
C PRO A 177 -18.75 -7.39 10.75
N LYS A 178 -19.35 -6.22 10.48
CA LYS A 178 -20.14 -5.99 9.26
C LYS A 178 -19.31 -6.40 8.05
N ILE A 179 -19.79 -7.42 7.34
CA ILE A 179 -19.15 -7.93 6.12
C ILE A 179 -19.31 -6.89 5.01
N ILE A 180 -18.22 -6.57 4.33
CA ILE A 180 -18.16 -5.57 3.27
C ILE A 180 -18.07 -6.29 1.92
N ASP A 181 -19.12 -6.17 1.11
CA ASP A 181 -19.15 -6.70 -0.25
C ASP A 181 -18.18 -5.95 -1.18
N ARG A 182 -17.75 -6.61 -2.26
CA ARG A 182 -16.89 -6.01 -3.28
C ARG A 182 -17.67 -4.97 -4.09
N PRO A 183 -17.18 -3.73 -4.27
CA PRO A 183 -17.82 -2.76 -5.14
C PRO A 183 -17.78 -3.20 -6.62
N ARG A 184 -18.79 -2.80 -7.39
CA ARG A 184 -18.87 -3.08 -8.84
C ARG A 184 -18.12 -2.00 -9.63
N GLY A 185 -17.58 -2.37 -10.79
CA GLY A 185 -16.91 -1.44 -11.71
C GLY A 185 -15.44 -1.15 -11.36
N THR A 186 -14.94 -0.01 -11.82
CA THR A 186 -13.62 0.52 -11.48
C THR A 186 -13.70 1.34 -10.19
N PHE A 187 -12.81 1.07 -9.24
CA PHE A 187 -12.82 1.73 -7.94
C PHE A 187 -11.41 1.87 -7.37
N SER A 188 -11.23 2.87 -6.50
CA SER A 188 -10.04 2.98 -5.66
C SER A 188 -10.15 2.00 -4.50
N ILE A 189 -9.19 1.08 -4.39
CA ILE A 189 -9.14 0.07 -3.32
C ILE A 189 -9.16 0.75 -1.95
N GLN A 190 -8.41 1.84 -1.78
CA GLN A 190 -8.32 2.60 -0.53
C GLN A 190 -9.69 3.17 -0.12
N ILE A 191 -10.43 3.78 -1.05
CA ILE A 191 -11.76 4.35 -0.79
C ILE A 191 -12.75 3.21 -0.47
N ALA A 192 -12.72 2.13 -1.24
CA ALA A 192 -13.60 0.98 -1.05
C ALA A 192 -13.38 0.25 0.29
N MET A 193 -12.16 0.30 0.84
CA MET A 193 -11.85 -0.22 2.17
C MET A 193 -12.24 0.75 3.31
N GLY A 194 -12.75 1.95 2.99
CA GLY A 194 -13.06 2.99 3.98
C GLY A 194 -11.81 3.67 4.57
N LEU A 195 -10.65 3.46 3.95
CA LEU A 195 -9.35 4.02 4.35
C LEU A 195 -8.96 5.23 3.50
N GLY A 196 -9.89 5.77 2.71
CA GLY A 196 -9.71 7.02 1.99
C GLY A 196 -9.43 8.19 2.94
N GLY A 197 -8.53 9.08 2.54
CA GLY A 197 -8.14 10.27 3.30
C GLY A 197 -6.87 10.89 2.73
N ASP A 198 -6.51 12.05 3.28
CA ASP A 198 -5.31 12.80 2.90
C ASP A 198 -4.03 12.02 3.21
N ARG A 199 -2.91 12.42 2.58
CA ARG A 199 -1.61 11.77 2.75
C ARG A 199 -1.10 11.77 4.19
N GLU A 200 -1.54 12.71 5.00
CA GLU A 200 -1.18 12.85 6.42
C GLU A 200 -2.19 12.16 7.34
N SER A 201 -3.29 11.64 6.79
CA SER A 201 -4.34 11.01 7.59
C SER A 201 -3.89 9.65 8.13
N LYS A 202 -4.29 9.34 9.38
CA LYS A 202 -4.04 8.02 9.98
C LYS A 202 -4.57 6.87 9.12
N LYS A 203 -5.72 7.07 8.44
CA LYS A 203 -6.32 6.07 7.53
C LYS A 203 -5.45 5.78 6.32
N TYR A 204 -4.81 6.79 5.75
CA TYR A 204 -3.87 6.61 4.64
C TYR A 204 -2.64 5.81 5.09
N HIS A 205 -2.06 6.14 6.25
CA HIS A 205 -0.94 5.37 6.81
C HIS A 205 -1.33 3.92 7.14
N GLU A 206 -2.53 3.70 7.66
CA GLU A 206 -3.08 2.35 7.91
C GLU A 206 -3.16 1.54 6.61
N TYR A 207 -3.68 2.14 5.54
CA TYR A 207 -3.73 1.50 4.22
C TYR A 207 -2.33 1.13 3.72
N LEU A 208 -1.36 2.04 3.83
CA LEU A 208 0.04 1.75 3.45
C LEU A 208 0.65 0.61 4.27
N SER A 209 0.36 0.55 5.57
CA SER A 209 0.79 -0.54 6.46
C SER A 209 0.24 -1.88 5.97
N ILE A 210 -1.07 -1.95 5.70
CA ILE A 210 -1.75 -3.13 5.16
C ILE A 210 -1.13 -3.54 3.82
N GLN A 211 -0.92 -2.58 2.90
CA GLN A 211 -0.28 -2.86 1.62
C GLN A 211 1.12 -3.46 1.77
N ARG A 212 1.98 -2.87 2.62
CA ARG A 212 3.33 -3.37 2.88
C ARG A 212 3.28 -4.81 3.41
N ARG A 213 2.37 -5.08 4.35
CA ARG A 213 2.25 -6.40 4.96
C ARG A 213 1.74 -7.46 3.97
N ILE A 214 0.77 -7.13 3.13
CA ILE A 214 0.31 -8.03 2.06
C ILE A 214 1.45 -8.33 1.08
N LYS A 215 2.26 -7.33 0.69
CA LYS A 215 3.44 -7.57 -0.17
C LYS A 215 4.41 -8.57 0.46
N GLN A 216 4.72 -8.40 1.75
CA GLN A 216 5.56 -9.35 2.49
C GLN A 216 4.97 -10.76 2.47
N ILE A 217 3.65 -10.90 2.69
CA ILE A 217 2.98 -12.20 2.65
C ILE A 217 3.06 -12.84 1.26
N VAL A 218 2.89 -12.06 0.19
CA VAL A 218 3.00 -12.55 -1.19
C VAL A 218 4.42 -13.09 -1.48
N ILE A 219 5.45 -12.36 -1.02
CA ILE A 219 6.86 -12.81 -1.13
C ILE A 219 7.09 -14.09 -0.32
N GLN A 220 6.65 -14.12 0.94
CA GLN A 220 6.81 -15.27 1.83
C GLN A 220 6.08 -16.52 1.34
N ALA A 221 4.93 -16.35 0.69
CA ALA A 221 4.16 -17.44 0.11
C ALA A 221 4.73 -17.92 -1.24
N GLN A 222 5.82 -17.32 -1.74
CA GLN A 222 6.47 -17.66 -3.01
C GLN A 222 5.48 -17.70 -4.19
N VAL A 223 4.56 -16.74 -4.22
CA VAL A 223 3.55 -16.68 -5.28
C VAL A 223 4.24 -16.37 -6.62
N PRO A 224 3.98 -17.14 -7.69
CA PRO A 224 4.57 -16.90 -9.01
C PRO A 224 4.00 -15.63 -9.64
N TRP A 225 4.71 -14.50 -9.49
CA TRP A 225 4.27 -13.17 -9.92
C TRP A 225 4.39 -12.96 -11.43
N GLU A 226 5.17 -13.82 -12.11
CA GLU A 226 5.33 -13.88 -13.56
C GLU A 226 3.99 -14.21 -14.23
N LYS A 227 3.17 -15.05 -13.58
CA LYS A 227 1.85 -15.47 -14.07
C LYS A 227 0.78 -14.42 -13.74
N THR A 228 -0.18 -14.20 -14.65
CA THR A 228 -1.36 -13.36 -14.37
C THR A 228 -2.10 -13.85 -13.14
N TRP A 229 -2.59 -12.94 -12.29
CA TRP A 229 -3.28 -13.29 -11.03
C TRP A 229 -4.43 -14.30 -11.22
N ALA A 230 -5.12 -14.26 -12.37
CA ALA A 230 -6.12 -15.26 -12.73
C ALA A 230 -5.53 -16.68 -12.80
N ASN A 231 -4.34 -16.83 -13.37
CA ASN A 231 -3.65 -18.10 -13.68
C ASN A 231 -2.78 -18.63 -12.52
N ILE A 232 -2.70 -17.91 -11.40
CA ILE A 232 -1.99 -18.39 -10.20
C ILE A 232 -2.82 -19.52 -9.58
N PRO A 233 -2.20 -20.63 -9.11
CA PRO A 233 -2.90 -21.73 -8.45
C PRO A 233 -3.78 -21.25 -7.30
N GLU A 234 -4.95 -21.87 -7.13
CA GLU A 234 -5.88 -21.50 -6.05
C GLU A 234 -5.31 -21.78 -4.66
N GLU A 235 -4.47 -22.80 -4.53
CA GLU A 235 -3.78 -23.15 -3.28
C GLU A 235 -2.87 -22.01 -2.80
N ASP A 236 -2.11 -21.39 -3.69
CA ASP A 236 -1.21 -20.29 -3.33
C ASP A 236 -1.98 -19.02 -2.98
N LYS A 237 -3.07 -18.74 -3.69
CA LYS A 237 -4.01 -17.66 -3.33
C LYS A 237 -4.58 -17.91 -1.93
N ALA A 238 -5.01 -19.14 -1.63
CA ALA A 238 -5.56 -19.51 -0.34
C ALA A 238 -4.55 -19.36 0.81
N LYS A 239 -3.27 -19.72 0.59
CA LYS A 239 -2.18 -19.48 1.56
C LYS A 239 -2.07 -17.98 1.89
N VAL A 240 -2.02 -17.13 0.88
CA VAL A 240 -1.97 -15.66 1.06
C VAL A 240 -3.17 -15.17 1.85
N TYR A 241 -4.39 -15.58 1.51
CA TYR A 241 -5.61 -15.13 2.21
C TYR A 241 -5.64 -15.58 3.67
N ARG A 242 -5.27 -16.84 3.95
CA ARG A 242 -5.22 -17.38 5.31
C ARG A 242 -4.23 -16.60 6.18
N VAL A 243 -3.01 -16.40 5.70
CA VAL A 243 -1.98 -15.66 6.45
C VAL A 243 -2.36 -14.19 6.62
N ALA A 244 -2.93 -13.57 5.59
CA ALA A 244 -3.39 -12.17 5.67
C ALA A 244 -4.49 -11.96 6.72
N ARG A 245 -5.47 -12.86 6.81
CA ARG A 245 -6.52 -12.79 7.86
C ARG A 245 -5.95 -12.94 9.26
N LEU A 246 -4.97 -13.83 9.43
CA LEU A 246 -4.32 -14.07 10.73
C LEU A 246 -3.49 -12.86 11.18
N GLN A 247 -2.72 -12.27 10.27
CA GLN A 247 -1.82 -11.16 10.61
C GLN A 247 -2.50 -9.79 10.64
N ILE A 248 -3.60 -9.63 9.89
CA ILE A 248 -4.30 -8.35 9.73
C ILE A 248 -5.80 -8.60 9.91
N PRO A 249 -6.30 -8.64 11.17
CA PRO A 249 -7.71 -8.95 11.45
C PRO A 249 -8.72 -8.03 10.74
N PHE A 250 -8.31 -6.80 10.40
CA PHE A 250 -9.11 -5.88 9.59
C PHE A 250 -9.55 -6.47 8.24
N LEU A 251 -8.72 -7.31 7.61
CA LEU A 251 -9.01 -7.91 6.31
C LEU A 251 -10.10 -8.99 6.36
N ALA A 252 -10.37 -9.59 7.52
CA ALA A 252 -11.41 -10.61 7.68
C ALA A 252 -12.83 -10.06 7.46
N ARG A 253 -12.99 -8.73 7.41
CA ARG A 253 -14.27 -8.05 7.19
C ARG A 253 -14.72 -8.03 5.73
N PHE A 254 -13.83 -8.33 4.78
CA PHE A 254 -14.11 -8.22 3.35
C PHE A 254 -14.56 -9.57 2.79
N ARG A 255 -15.71 -9.59 2.12
CA ARG A 255 -16.26 -10.83 1.55
C ARG A 255 -15.31 -11.44 0.52
N ASN A 256 -15.05 -12.73 0.62
CA ASN A 256 -14.18 -13.48 -0.29
C ASN A 256 -12.78 -12.86 -0.46
N ASP A 257 -12.27 -12.18 0.58
CA ASP A 257 -10.94 -11.56 0.60
C ASP A 257 -10.67 -10.60 -0.57
N TRP A 258 -11.71 -9.95 -1.10
CA TRP A 258 -11.57 -9.15 -2.32
C TRP A 258 -10.51 -8.05 -2.17
N ALA A 259 -10.38 -7.47 -0.96
CA ALA A 259 -9.40 -6.44 -0.65
C ALA A 259 -7.96 -6.98 -0.73
N THR A 260 -7.71 -8.13 -0.10
CA THR A 260 -6.42 -8.82 -0.15
C THR A 260 -6.05 -9.19 -1.59
N ALA A 261 -6.99 -9.77 -2.33
CA ALA A 261 -6.80 -10.14 -3.74
C ALA A 261 -6.49 -8.93 -4.62
N ALA A 262 -7.16 -7.80 -4.41
CA ALA A 262 -6.94 -6.58 -5.20
C ALA A 262 -5.54 -5.99 -4.95
N ILE A 263 -5.10 -5.92 -3.69
CA ILE A 263 -3.76 -5.41 -3.34
C ILE A 263 -2.67 -6.35 -3.87
N ALA A 264 -2.82 -7.66 -3.69
CA ALA A 264 -1.86 -8.65 -4.16
C ALA A 264 -1.76 -8.65 -5.70
N ARG A 265 -2.90 -8.56 -6.40
CA ARG A 265 -2.95 -8.42 -7.87
C ARG A 265 -2.22 -7.16 -8.34
N GLN A 266 -2.46 -6.02 -7.70
CA GLN A 266 -1.80 -4.77 -8.05
C GLN A 266 -0.27 -4.89 -7.88
N TYR A 267 0.18 -5.51 -6.78
CA TYR A 267 1.60 -5.75 -6.54
C TYR A 267 2.24 -6.65 -7.60
N CYS A 268 1.65 -7.82 -7.89
CA CYS A 268 2.17 -8.75 -8.90
C CYS A 268 2.20 -8.12 -10.30
N SER A 269 1.19 -7.30 -10.63
CA SER A 269 1.15 -6.56 -11.89
C SER A 269 2.29 -5.55 -12.00
N ASN A 270 2.60 -4.84 -10.91
CA ASN A 270 3.70 -3.88 -10.87
C ASN A 270 5.06 -4.57 -10.97
N LEU A 271 5.28 -5.68 -10.27
CA LEU A 271 6.50 -6.48 -10.38
C LEU A 271 6.74 -6.94 -11.81
N ARG A 272 5.69 -7.44 -12.46
CA ARG A 272 5.80 -7.89 -13.85
C ARG A 272 6.09 -6.76 -14.82
N ALA A 273 5.43 -5.62 -14.66
CA ALA A 273 5.70 -4.43 -15.46
C ALA A 273 7.14 -3.93 -15.27
N ASP A 274 7.71 -4.12 -14.07
CA ASP A 274 9.10 -3.80 -13.77
C ASP A 274 10.07 -4.80 -14.41
N ALA A 275 9.81 -6.11 -14.28
CA ALA A 275 10.61 -7.17 -14.92
C ALA A 275 10.62 -7.06 -16.45
N TYR A 276 9.50 -6.67 -17.07
CA TYR A 276 9.48 -6.38 -18.51
C TYR A 276 10.33 -5.16 -18.88
N ARG A 277 10.33 -4.10 -18.07
CA ARG A 277 11.20 -2.93 -18.30
C ARG A 277 12.68 -3.28 -18.15
N ARG A 278 13.02 -4.29 -17.34
CA ARG A 278 14.38 -4.82 -17.19
C ARG A 278 14.77 -5.88 -18.23
N GLY A 279 13.83 -6.37 -19.04
CA GLY A 279 14.09 -7.45 -20.01
C GLY A 279 14.21 -8.86 -19.42
N GLU A 280 13.91 -9.05 -18.12
CA GLU A 280 14.04 -10.35 -17.43
C GLU A 280 13.01 -11.37 -17.91
N LEU A 281 11.80 -10.91 -18.20
CA LEU A 281 10.75 -11.73 -18.79
C LEU A 281 10.86 -11.61 -20.31
N GLY A 282 11.80 -12.37 -20.89
CA GLY A 282 11.96 -12.54 -22.33
C GLY A 282 10.63 -12.96 -22.96
N GLY A 283 10.07 -12.14 -23.83
CA GLY A 283 8.68 -12.26 -24.28
C GLY A 283 7.76 -11.21 -23.68
N GLY A 284 8.31 -10.04 -23.30
CA GLY A 284 7.53 -8.81 -23.16
C GLY A 284 6.46 -8.76 -24.24
N PRO A 285 5.18 -8.52 -23.90
CA PRO A 285 4.15 -8.34 -24.92
C PRO A 285 4.68 -7.21 -25.76
N GLU A 286 5.15 -7.49 -26.99
CA GLU A 286 5.92 -6.56 -27.84
C GLU A 286 5.50 -5.15 -27.46
N VAL A 287 6.32 -4.48 -26.63
CA VAL A 287 6.03 -3.12 -26.22
C VAL A 287 6.37 -2.38 -27.49
N GLY A 288 5.41 -2.37 -28.40
CA GLY A 288 5.64 -2.10 -29.79
C GLY A 288 6.01 -0.65 -29.89
N VAL A 289 7.32 -0.38 -29.82
CA VAL A 289 7.92 0.94 -29.92
C VAL A 289 7.41 1.80 -28.76
N SER A 290 8.29 2.19 -27.83
CA SER A 290 7.92 3.03 -26.69
C SER A 290 7.04 4.20 -27.17
N GLN A 291 6.02 4.64 -26.43
CA GLN A 291 5.18 5.75 -26.90
C GLN A 291 6.01 7.01 -27.24
N GLY A 292 7.23 7.11 -26.66
CA GLY A 292 8.31 8.01 -27.06
C GLY A 292 8.80 7.73 -28.48
N GLU A 293 9.32 6.55 -28.79
CA GLU A 293 9.74 6.19 -30.15
C GLU A 293 8.59 6.19 -31.17
N ARG A 294 7.33 5.91 -30.81
CA ARG A 294 6.18 6.07 -31.73
C ARG A 294 5.93 7.53 -32.05
N ARG A 295 6.05 8.41 -31.05
CA ARG A 295 5.97 9.85 -31.27
C ARG A 295 7.16 10.34 -32.08
N GLU A 296 8.34 9.83 -31.81
CA GLU A 296 9.56 10.21 -32.50
C GLU A 296 9.57 9.71 -33.95
N ALA A 297 9.10 8.48 -34.20
CA ALA A 297 8.88 7.92 -35.53
C ALA A 297 7.78 8.68 -36.28
N GLN A 298 6.68 9.07 -35.61
CA GLN A 298 5.64 9.92 -36.23
C GLN A 298 6.18 11.31 -36.58
N VAL A 299 7.01 11.91 -35.71
CA VAL A 299 7.65 13.21 -35.98
C VAL A 299 8.67 13.08 -37.12
N ARG A 300 9.47 12.01 -37.17
CA ARG A 300 10.38 11.71 -38.28
C ARG A 300 9.64 11.55 -39.61
N LEU A 301 8.56 10.77 -39.62
CA LEU A 301 7.74 10.54 -40.82
C LEU A 301 7.08 11.84 -41.31
N ALA A 302 6.54 12.64 -40.39
CA ALA A 302 5.95 13.94 -40.70
C ALA A 302 6.99 14.95 -41.24
N SER A 303 8.24 14.87 -40.77
CA SER A 303 9.33 15.73 -41.23
C SER A 303 9.79 15.38 -42.64
N GLN A 304 9.89 14.09 -42.97
CA GLN A 304 10.24 13.64 -44.33
C GLN A 304 9.18 14.03 -45.37
N ALA A 305 7.88 14.00 -45.00
CA ALA A 305 6.79 14.37 -45.90
C ALA A 305 6.79 15.87 -46.29
N ARG A 306 7.39 16.76 -45.48
CA ARG A 306 7.43 18.21 -45.75
C ARG A 306 8.51 18.59 -46.76
N VAL A 307 9.58 17.81 -46.88
CA VAL A 307 10.72 18.09 -47.79
C VAL A 307 10.33 17.89 -49.28
N HIS A 308 9.37 17.02 -49.59
CA HIS A 308 9.01 16.71 -50.97
C HIS A 308 7.98 17.67 -51.63
N ARG A 309 7.35 18.60 -50.90
CA ARG A 309 6.37 19.54 -51.50
C ARG A 309 6.96 20.88 -51.98
N GLY A 310 8.24 21.13 -51.76
CA GLY A 310 8.84 22.45 -52.02
C GLY A 310 9.64 22.60 -53.32
N ARG A 311 9.75 21.55 -54.17
CA ARG A 311 10.65 21.56 -55.34
C ARG A 311 9.87 21.36 -56.64
N GLY A 312 8.99 22.31 -56.94
CA GLY A 312 8.16 22.30 -58.14
C GLY A 312 7.48 23.65 -58.37
N GLY A 313 8.27 24.72 -58.40
CA GLY A 313 7.89 26.06 -58.83
C GLY A 313 8.94 26.58 -59.80
#